data_AF-A0A431NWE6-F1
#
_entry.id   AF-A0A431NWE6-F1
#
_cell.length_a   1.000
_cell.length_b   1.000
_cell.length_c   1.000
_cell.angle_alpha   90.00
_cell.angle_beta   90.00
_cell.angle_gamma   90.00
#
_symmetry.space_group_name_H-M   'P 1'
#
loop_
_entity.id
_entity.type
_entity.pdbx_description
1 polymer ?
#
loop_
_entity_poly.entity_id
_entity_poly.type
_entity_poly.pdbx_seq_one_letter_code
_entity_poly.pdbx_strand_id
1 'polypeptide(L)'
;MALAHAGGMRDTHVATADMNPAIHYILLACGGAMIAASLGVLARLNLYYLMGLVPLFPTFALMAHVLAAASGNDTGLRMAAAFGLYALLPYACYLGSILWLSHAMPPLASIAVGLCAWFVTAFALIWAWNAGWLPGRVV
;
A
#
# COMPACT_ATOMS: atom_id res chain seq x y z
N MET A 1 -28.21 35.01 34.50
CA MET A 1 -27.84 33.81 35.29
C MET A 1 -27.53 32.72 34.27
N ALA A 2 -26.33 32.72 33.69
CA ALA A 2 -25.18 31.89 34.10
C ALA A 2 -25.53 30.38 34.02
N LEU A 3 -24.87 29.47 33.30
CA LEU A 3 -23.58 29.43 32.60
C LEU A 3 -23.56 28.15 31.72
N ALA A 4 -22.76 28.17 30.65
CA ALA A 4 -21.89 27.10 30.13
C ALA A 4 -22.36 25.64 30.01
N HIS A 5 -22.48 25.17 28.76
CA HIS A 5 -21.81 23.93 28.32
C HIS A 5 -21.45 24.10 26.83
N ALA A 6 -20.39 24.82 26.50
CA ALA A 6 -19.03 24.27 26.38
C ALA A 6 -18.98 22.95 25.57
N GLY A 7 -19.62 22.93 24.39
CA GLY A 7 -19.30 21.98 23.32
C GLY A 7 -18.22 22.55 22.40
N GLY A 8 -17.08 22.92 22.99
CA GLY A 8 -15.90 23.34 22.25
C GLY A 8 -15.19 22.14 21.60
N MET A 9 -14.54 22.42 20.48
CA MET A 9 -13.44 21.65 19.90
C MET A 9 -13.79 20.26 19.34
N ARG A 10 -14.24 20.26 18.09
CA ARG A 10 -13.76 19.26 17.11
C ARG A 10 -13.16 19.99 15.93
N ASP A 11 -12.15 20.79 16.24
CA ASP A 11 -11.10 21.07 15.27
C ASP A 11 -10.37 19.75 15.03
N THR A 12 -10.92 18.90 14.15
CA THR A 12 -10.18 17.81 13.54
C THR A 12 -9.25 18.35 12.45
N HIS A 13 -8.76 19.58 12.63
CA HIS A 13 -7.44 19.95 12.17
C HIS A 13 -6.49 18.99 12.89
N VAL A 14 -6.26 17.85 12.24
CA VAL A 14 -5.24 16.88 12.59
C VAL A 14 -4.02 17.68 13.06
N ALA A 15 -3.42 17.35 14.20
CA ALA A 15 -2.23 17.99 14.76
C ALA A 15 -0.99 17.93 13.82
N THR A 16 -1.19 17.61 12.55
CA THR A 16 -0.29 17.75 11.40
C THR A 16 -0.49 19.07 10.64
N ALA A 17 -1.51 19.87 10.96
CA ALA A 17 -1.80 21.12 10.23
C ALA A 17 -0.79 22.24 10.49
N ASP A 18 0.07 22.07 11.49
CA ASP A 18 1.10 23.04 11.86
C ASP A 18 2.46 22.68 11.24
N MET A 19 2.61 21.45 10.71
CA MET A 19 3.75 21.07 9.89
C MET A 19 3.50 21.55 8.46
N ASN A 20 4.47 22.27 7.90
CA ASN A 20 4.48 22.62 6.49
C ASN A 20 4.21 21.33 5.67
N PRO A 21 3.20 21.30 4.78
CA PRO A 21 2.85 20.10 4.02
C PRO A 21 4.05 19.51 3.27
N ALA A 22 5.03 20.34 2.89
CA ALA A 22 6.29 19.89 2.32
C ALA A 22 7.06 18.92 3.25
N ILE A 23 7.13 19.20 4.55
CA ILE A 23 7.85 18.37 5.54
C ILE A 23 7.21 16.98 5.63
N HIS A 24 5.88 16.91 5.61
CA HIS A 24 5.15 15.65 5.66
C HIS A 24 5.51 14.73 4.47
N TYR A 25 5.48 15.25 3.24
CA TYR A 25 5.84 14.49 2.05
C TYR A 25 7.31 14.07 2.02
N ILE A 26 8.21 14.94 2.50
CA ILE A 26 9.65 14.63 2.59
C ILE A 26 9.90 13.47 3.54
N LEU A 27 9.28 13.45 4.73
CA LEU A 27 9.45 12.37 5.71
C LEU A 27 9.01 11.01 5.15
N LEU A 28 7.90 10.98 4.40
CA LEU A 28 7.40 9.77 3.74
C LEU A 28 8.34 9.29 2.63
N ALA A 29 8.85 10.21 1.81
CA ALA A 29 9.82 9.90 0.78
C ALA A 29 11.11 9.33 1.38
N CYS A 30 11.61 9.91 2.48
CA CYS A 30 12.75 9.39 3.22
C CYS A 30 12.48 7.98 3.77
N GLY A 31 11.29 7.72 4.32
CA GLY A 31 10.91 6.39 4.79
C GLY A 31 10.87 5.35 3.66
N GLY A 32 10.24 5.68 2.54
CA GLY A 32 10.20 4.82 1.36
C GLY A 32 11.58 4.56 0.76
N ALA A 33 12.42 5.60 0.66
CA ALA A 33 13.79 5.50 0.18
C ALA A 33 14.67 4.64 1.11
N MET A 34 14.51 4.74 2.43
CA MET A 34 15.24 3.91 3.40
C MET A 34 14.89 2.43 3.24
N ILE A 35 13.60 2.12 3.08
CA ILE A 35 13.12 0.75 2.84
C ILE A 35 13.66 0.24 1.50
N ALA A 36 13.59 1.03 0.44
CA ALA A 36 14.13 0.65 -0.87
C ALA A 36 15.65 0.46 -0.85
N ALA A 37 16.40 1.32 -0.15
CA ALA A 37 17.84 1.21 0.01
C ALA A 37 18.24 -0.09 0.75
N SER A 38 17.40 -0.55 1.68
CA SER A 38 17.63 -1.82 2.37
C SER A 38 17.72 -3.01 1.41
N LEU A 39 17.01 -3.00 0.26
CA LEU A 39 17.13 -4.07 -0.74
C LEU A 39 18.57 -4.22 -1.25
N GLY A 40 19.27 -3.11 -1.48
CA GLY A 40 20.66 -3.12 -1.94
C GLY A 40 21.62 -3.65 -0.87
N VAL A 41 21.35 -3.36 0.40
CA VAL A 41 22.11 -3.91 1.54
C VAL A 41 21.85 -5.40 1.70
N LEU A 42 20.58 -5.82 1.72
CA LEU A 42 20.17 -7.21 1.85
C LEU A 42 20.71 -8.08 0.70
N ALA A 43 20.73 -7.55 -0.52
CA ALA A 43 21.32 -8.22 -1.68
C ALA A 43 22.82 -8.49 -1.47
N ARG A 44 23.58 -7.50 -0.96
CA ARG A 44 25.01 -7.67 -0.65
C ARG A 44 25.25 -8.70 0.46
N LEU A 45 24.31 -8.82 1.40
CA LEU A 45 24.35 -9.79 2.49
C LEU A 45 23.84 -11.18 2.09
N ASN A 46 23.46 -11.40 0.83
CA ASN A 46 22.84 -12.64 0.32
C ASN A 46 21.53 -13.03 1.03
N LEU A 47 20.84 -12.06 1.64
CA LEU A 47 19.57 -12.26 2.35
C LEU A 47 18.39 -12.14 1.38
N TYR A 48 18.42 -12.91 0.28
CA TYR A 48 17.44 -12.81 -0.82
C TYR A 48 16.00 -13.07 -0.38
N TYR A 49 15.78 -13.93 0.62
CA TYR A 49 14.44 -14.19 1.15
C TYR A 49 13.83 -12.95 1.82
N LEU A 50 14.65 -12.12 2.49
CA LEU A 50 14.20 -10.87 3.10
C LEU A 50 13.89 -9.82 2.03
N MET A 51 14.57 -9.85 0.89
CA MET A 51 14.27 -8.94 -0.23
C MET A 51 12.85 -9.14 -0.76
N GLY A 52 12.26 -10.34 -0.62
CA GLY A 52 10.86 -10.59 -0.95
C GLY A 52 9.86 -10.01 0.04
N LEU A 53 10.27 -9.78 1.30
CA LEU A 53 9.45 -9.19 2.37
C LEU A 53 9.48 -7.66 2.36
N VAL A 54 10.60 -7.06 1.97
CA VAL A 54 10.77 -5.59 1.94
C VAL A 54 9.68 -4.88 1.10
N PRO A 55 9.28 -5.36 -0.10
CA PRO A 55 8.19 -4.76 -0.87
C PRO A 55 6.81 -4.88 -0.22
N LEU A 56 6.60 -5.84 0.68
CA LEU A 56 5.36 -6.02 1.45
C LEU A 56 5.30 -5.11 2.67
N PHE A 57 6.38 -4.38 2.97
CA PHE A 57 6.43 -3.53 4.15
C PHE A 57 5.28 -2.51 4.09
N PRO A 58 4.45 -2.42 5.15
CA PRO A 58 3.14 -1.79 5.05
C PRO A 58 3.21 -0.26 4.98
N THR A 59 4.36 0.39 4.80
CA THR A 59 4.47 1.86 4.83
C THR A 59 3.52 2.54 3.83
N PHE A 60 3.43 2.04 2.59
CA PHE A 60 2.48 2.59 1.61
C PHE A 60 1.03 2.30 1.98
N ALA A 61 0.76 1.12 2.54
CA ALA A 61 -0.56 0.78 3.06
C ALA A 61 -0.93 1.69 4.24
N LEU A 62 -0.03 1.87 5.21
CA LEU A 62 -0.18 2.73 6.38
C LEU A 62 -0.51 4.15 5.95
N MET A 63 0.17 4.68 4.94
CA MET A 63 -0.14 5.99 4.37
C MET A 63 -1.58 6.04 3.82
N ALA A 64 -1.98 5.04 3.02
CA ALA A 64 -3.34 4.97 2.51
C ALA A 64 -4.39 4.89 3.62
N HIS A 65 -4.12 4.13 4.68
CA HIS A 65 -4.99 4.03 5.86
C HIS A 65 -5.06 5.35 6.64
N VAL A 66 -3.93 6.02 6.85
CA VAL A 66 -3.89 7.32 7.54
C VAL A 66 -4.65 8.38 6.73
N LEU A 67 -4.51 8.40 5.41
CA LEU A 67 -5.25 9.31 4.54
C LEU A 67 -6.76 8.99 4.56
N ALA A 68 -7.12 7.71 4.51
CA ALA A 68 -8.51 7.28 4.60
C ALA A 68 -9.12 7.64 5.96
N ALA A 69 -8.39 7.43 7.07
CA ALA A 69 -8.83 7.80 8.41
C ALA A 69 -8.96 9.32 8.59
N ALA A 70 -8.02 10.10 8.02
CA ALA A 70 -8.05 11.56 8.08
C ALA A 70 -9.26 12.18 7.35
N SER A 71 -9.86 11.46 6.39
CA SER A 71 -11.11 11.88 5.73
C SER A 71 -12.36 11.79 6.63
N GLY A 72 -12.22 11.31 7.88
CA GLY A 72 -13.32 11.16 8.83
C GLY A 72 -14.23 9.96 8.56
N ASN A 73 -13.79 9.03 7.70
CA ASN A 73 -14.59 7.92 7.20
C ASN A 73 -14.03 6.56 7.64
N ASP A 74 -14.53 6.04 8.76
CA ASP A 74 -14.23 4.68 9.25
C ASP A 74 -14.54 3.61 8.19
N THR A 75 -15.54 3.85 7.34
CA THR A 75 -15.90 2.97 6.22
C THR A 75 -14.81 3.00 5.14
N GLY A 76 -14.25 4.19 4.85
CA GLY A 76 -13.15 4.37 3.90
C GLY A 76 -11.88 3.64 4.34
N LEU A 77 -11.56 3.68 5.64
CA LEU A 77 -10.43 2.93 6.20
C LEU A 77 -10.61 1.41 6.01
N ARG A 78 -11.79 0.88 6.34
CA ARG A 78 -12.11 -0.55 6.19
C ARG A 78 -12.09 -0.99 4.73
N MET A 79 -12.59 -0.15 3.83
CA MET A 79 -12.54 -0.35 2.38
C MET A 79 -11.10 -0.41 1.86
N ALA A 80 -10.25 0.53 2.28
CA ALA A 80 -8.85 0.56 1.91
C ALA A 80 -8.09 -0.68 2.41
N ALA A 81 -8.37 -1.12 3.64
CA ALA A 81 -7.80 -2.33 4.21
C ALA A 81 -8.26 -3.59 3.46
N ALA A 82 -9.55 -3.71 3.18
CA ALA A 82 -10.11 -4.83 2.43
C ALA A 82 -9.52 -4.91 1.02
N PHE A 83 -9.49 -3.79 0.29
CA PHE A 83 -8.88 -3.74 -1.04
C PHE A 83 -7.38 -4.04 -0.99
N GLY A 84 -6.67 -3.53 0.02
CA GLY A 84 -5.25 -3.81 0.25
C GLY A 84 -4.96 -5.29 0.44
N LEU A 85 -5.86 -6.04 1.10
CA LEU A 85 -5.74 -7.49 1.21
C LEU A 85 -5.84 -8.18 -0.16
N TYR A 86 -6.81 -7.78 -0.99
CA TYR A 86 -6.93 -8.32 -2.34
C TYR A 86 -5.77 -7.91 -3.26
N ALA A 87 -5.14 -6.75 -3.02
CA ALA A 87 -3.97 -6.30 -3.77
C ALA A 87 -2.73 -7.21 -3.62
N LEU A 88 -2.76 -8.15 -2.67
CA LEU A 88 -1.76 -9.23 -2.58
C LEU A 88 -1.86 -10.21 -3.76
N LEU A 89 -3.04 -10.38 -4.38
CA LEU A 89 -3.23 -11.31 -5.50
C LEU A 89 -2.36 -10.94 -6.72
N PRO A 90 -2.37 -9.70 -7.25
CA PRO A 90 -1.44 -9.28 -8.30
C PRO A 90 0.03 -9.57 -7.97
N TYR A 91 0.45 -9.33 -6.73
CA TYR A 91 1.83 -9.60 -6.30
C TYR A 91 2.14 -11.11 -6.27
N ALA A 92 1.20 -11.93 -5.77
CA ALA A 92 1.32 -13.38 -5.81
C ALA A 92 1.40 -13.91 -7.26
N CYS A 93 0.61 -13.36 -8.18
CA CYS A 93 0.66 -13.71 -9.60
C CYS A 93 1.99 -13.32 -10.24
N TYR A 94 2.53 -12.14 -9.92
CA TYR A 94 3.87 -11.70 -10.35
C TYR A 94 4.95 -12.69 -9.91
N LEU A 95 4.99 -13.04 -8.62
CA LEU A 95 5.97 -13.97 -8.07
C LEU A 95 5.79 -15.38 -8.62
N GLY A 96 4.56 -15.89 -8.69
CA GLY A 96 4.26 -17.20 -9.26
C GLY A 96 4.71 -17.31 -10.73
N SER A 97 4.52 -16.24 -11.51
CA SER A 97 4.99 -16.16 -12.89
C SER A 97 6.51 -16.28 -12.97
N ILE A 98 7.26 -15.54 -12.13
CA ILE A 98 8.73 -15.62 -12.11
C ILE A 98 9.20 -16.99 -11.63
N LEU A 99 8.61 -17.54 -10.57
CA LEU A 99 8.97 -18.86 -10.05
C LEU A 99 8.84 -19.92 -11.14
N TRP A 100 7.75 -19.89 -11.91
CA TRP A 100 7.53 -20.87 -12.97
C TRP A 100 8.39 -20.60 -14.22
N LEU A 101 8.47 -19.35 -14.70
CA LEU A 101 9.20 -19.00 -15.93
C LEU A 101 10.71 -18.97 -15.75
N SER A 102 11.23 -18.79 -14.54
CA SER A 102 12.67 -18.74 -14.28
C SER A 102 13.40 -20.03 -14.67
N HIS A 103 12.67 -21.16 -14.76
CA HIS A 103 13.20 -22.43 -15.25
C HIS A 103 13.33 -22.50 -16.78
N ALA A 104 12.58 -21.67 -17.52
CA ALA A 104 12.45 -21.77 -18.98
C ALA A 104 13.01 -20.54 -19.73
N MET A 105 13.16 -19.40 -19.06
CA MET A 105 13.48 -18.12 -19.69
C MET A 105 14.62 -17.39 -18.96
N PRO A 106 15.35 -16.47 -19.63
CA PRO A 106 16.33 -15.63 -18.96
C PRO A 106 15.65 -14.71 -17.91
N PRO A 107 16.36 -14.31 -16.84
CA PRO A 107 15.78 -13.60 -15.69
C PRO A 107 15.01 -12.33 -16.05
N LEU A 108 15.53 -11.55 -17.02
CA LEU A 108 14.90 -10.30 -17.43
C LEU A 108 13.56 -10.56 -18.15
N ALA A 109 13.48 -11.63 -18.93
CA ALA A 109 12.25 -12.03 -19.62
C ALA A 109 11.20 -12.55 -18.62
N SER A 110 11.61 -13.36 -17.62
CA SER A 110 10.67 -13.82 -16.58
C SER A 110 10.11 -12.65 -15.76
N ILE A 111 10.92 -11.63 -15.46
CA ILE A 111 10.46 -10.41 -14.77
C ILE A 111 9.48 -9.64 -15.65
N ALA A 112 9.79 -9.47 -16.94
CA ALA A 112 8.92 -8.75 -17.87
C ALA A 112 7.54 -9.43 -18.00
N VAL A 113 7.51 -10.75 -18.17
CA VAL A 113 6.25 -11.50 -18.24
C VAL A 113 5.50 -11.47 -16.90
N GLY A 114 6.22 -11.59 -15.78
CA GLY A 114 5.62 -11.44 -14.45
C GLY A 114 4.97 -10.07 -14.28
N LEU A 115 5.61 -9.00 -14.75
CA LEU A 115 5.07 -7.64 -14.70
C LEU A 115 3.81 -7.51 -15.57
N CYS A 116 3.77 -8.12 -16.75
CA CYS A 116 2.55 -8.20 -17.56
C CYS A 116 1.42 -8.94 -16.83
N ALA A 117 1.72 -10.08 -16.20
CA ALA A 117 0.76 -10.85 -15.42
C ALA A 117 0.22 -10.04 -14.23
N TRP A 118 1.08 -9.23 -13.59
CA TRP A 118 0.68 -8.30 -12.55
C TRP A 118 -0.35 -7.28 -13.07
N PHE A 119 -0.08 -6.62 -14.19
CA PHE A 119 -0.99 -5.62 -14.76
C PHE A 119 -2.35 -6.22 -15.13
N VAL A 120 -2.36 -7.39 -15.76
CA VAL A 120 -3.59 -8.10 -16.12
C VAL A 120 -4.41 -8.43 -14.86
N THR A 121 -3.74 -8.97 -13.84
CA THR A 121 -4.41 -9.35 -12.58
C THR A 121 -4.89 -8.12 -11.81
N ALA A 122 -4.10 -7.04 -11.75
CA ALA A 122 -4.48 -5.79 -11.10
C ALA A 122 -5.68 -5.14 -11.78
N PHE A 123 -5.70 -5.12 -13.12
CA PHE A 123 -6.84 -4.62 -13.88
C PHE A 123 -8.10 -5.45 -13.62
N ALA A 124 -7.99 -6.78 -13.68
CA ALA A 124 -9.09 -7.69 -13.37
C ALA A 124 -9.60 -7.49 -11.93
N LEU A 125 -8.71 -7.27 -10.97
CA LEU A 125 -9.06 -7.02 -9.57
C LEU A 125 -9.83 -5.71 -9.39
N ILE A 126 -9.37 -4.62 -10.02
CA ILE A 126 -10.08 -3.32 -9.99
C ILE A 126 -11.47 -3.47 -10.63
N TRP A 127 -11.56 -4.18 -11.74
CA TRP A 127 -12.83 -4.44 -12.41
C TRP A 127 -13.78 -5.27 -11.53
N ALA A 128 -13.30 -6.36 -10.93
CA ALA A 128 -14.08 -7.20 -10.01
C ALA A 128 -14.54 -6.44 -8.76
N TRP A 129 -13.67 -5.58 -8.22
CA TRP A 129 -14.03 -4.66 -7.14
C TRP A 129 -15.17 -3.74 -7.58
N ASN A 130 -15.05 -3.10 -8.74
CA ASN A 130 -16.05 -2.19 -9.28
C ASN A 130 -17.37 -2.86 -9.66
N ALA A 131 -17.33 -4.13 -10.07
CA ALA A 131 -18.50 -4.96 -10.32
C ALA A 131 -19.20 -5.44 -9.03
N GLY A 132 -18.61 -5.22 -7.85
CA GLY A 132 -19.17 -5.63 -6.56
C GLY A 132 -19.03 -7.12 -6.25
N TRP A 133 -18.10 -7.81 -6.92
CA TRP A 133 -17.91 -9.25 -6.73
C TRP A 133 -17.13 -9.61 -5.46
N LEU A 134 -16.40 -8.65 -4.89
CA LEU A 134 -15.53 -8.87 -3.74
C LEU A 134 -16.18 -8.39 -2.44
N PRO A 135 -16.22 -9.22 -1.38
CA PRO A 135 -16.75 -8.82 -0.09
C PRO A 135 -15.83 -7.77 0.56
N GLY A 136 -16.45 -6.86 1.31
CA GLY A 136 -15.77 -5.72 1.92
C GLY A 136 -16.12 -4.39 1.26
N ARG A 137 -16.74 -4.40 0.07
CA ARG A 137 -17.34 -3.21 -0.54
C ARG A 137 -18.59 -2.77 0.23
N VAL A 138 -18.55 -1.58 0.82
CA VAL A 138 -19.72 -0.91 1.40
C VAL A 138 -20.13 0.18 0.41
N VAL A 139 -21.33 0.05 -0.16
CA VAL A 139 -21.94 0.99 -1.12
C VAL A 139 -22.80 1.99 -0.37
#